data_AF-A0AAW2HUS1-F1
#
_entry.id   AF-A0AAW2HUS1-F1
#
_cell.length_a   1.000
_cell.length_b   1.000
_cell.length_c   1.000
_cell.angle_alpha   90.00
_cell.angle_beta   90.00
_cell.angle_gamma   90.00
#
_symmetry.space_group_name_H-M   'P 1'
#
loop_
_entity.id
_entity.type
_entity.pdbx_description
1 polymer ?
#
loop_
_entity_poly.entity_id
_entity_poly.type
_entity_poly.pdbx_seq_one_letter_code
_entity_poly.pdbx_strand_id
1 'polypeptide(L)'
;MKFLTVKRPKGIRANFEDVMKRSNTPFLFAIRSGSAKGLEIKGQMVHCPESDSILFIGSPFIDGLEGLTGRGLFISDIPIHDATRDVILVGEQARAQVGQFVSAESGR
;
A
#
# COMPACT_ATOMS: atom_id res chain seq x y z
N MET A 1 8.13 10.47 14.46
CA MET A 1 8.16 10.02 13.04
C MET A 1 8.15 11.23 12.12
N LYS A 2 9.31 11.62 11.55
CA LYS A 2 9.43 12.81 10.68
C LYS A 2 8.94 12.54 9.25
N PHE A 3 9.08 11.31 8.75
CA PHE A 3 8.85 10.97 7.34
C PHE A 3 7.52 10.26 7.06
N LEU A 4 6.89 9.69 8.09
CA LEU A 4 5.67 8.88 7.98
C LEU A 4 4.56 9.44 8.88
N THR A 5 3.32 9.34 8.43
CA THR A 5 2.10 9.61 9.22
C THR A 5 1.30 8.34 9.37
N VAL A 6 0.89 8.01 10.61
CA VAL A 6 0.00 6.86 10.87
C VAL A 6 -1.44 7.26 10.50
N LYS A 7 -2.04 6.56 9.53
CA LYS A 7 -3.45 6.71 9.15
C LYS A 7 -4.33 5.71 9.89
N ARG A 8 -3.84 4.49 10.08
CA ARG A 8 -4.52 3.42 10.81
C ARG A 8 -3.51 2.59 11.62
N PRO A 9 -3.94 2.07 12.79
CA PRO A 9 -5.20 2.37 13.47
C PRO A 9 -5.20 3.80 14.09
N LYS A 10 -6.39 4.39 14.25
CA LYS A 10 -6.54 5.75 14.81
C LYS A 10 -6.23 5.75 16.32
N GLY A 11 -5.70 6.87 16.83
CA GLY A 11 -5.47 7.05 18.27
C GLY A 11 -4.21 6.36 18.82
N ILE A 12 -3.36 5.79 17.96
CA ILE A 12 -2.02 5.34 18.37
C ILE A 12 -1.07 6.53 18.45
N ARG A 13 -0.32 6.61 19.55
CA ARG A 13 0.86 7.47 19.63
C ARG A 13 2.03 6.74 18.98
N ALA A 14 2.89 7.48 18.27
CA ALA A 14 4.06 6.92 17.60
C ALA A 14 5.21 6.62 18.60
N ASN A 15 4.96 5.74 19.56
CA ASN A 15 5.94 5.19 20.48
C ASN A 15 5.94 3.66 20.39
N PHE A 16 7.01 3.05 20.89
CA PHE A 16 7.23 1.60 20.79
C PHE A 16 6.12 0.79 21.46
N GLU A 17 5.75 1.15 22.69
CA GLU A 17 4.78 0.41 23.50
C GLU A 17 3.37 0.38 22.89
N ASP A 18 2.88 1.53 22.40
CA ASP A 18 1.55 1.64 21.80
C ASP A 18 1.48 0.93 20.44
N VAL A 19 2.58 0.90 19.69
CA VAL A 19 2.68 0.13 18.45
C VAL A 19 2.68 -1.38 18.74
N MET A 20 3.44 -1.82 19.76
CA MET A 20 3.52 -3.23 20.16
C MET A 20 2.18 -3.78 20.63
N LYS A 21 1.41 -3.01 21.42
CA LYS A 21 0.04 -3.36 21.86
C LYS A 21 -0.93 -3.60 20.71
N ARG A 22 -0.59 -3.15 19.49
CA ARG A 22 -1.43 -3.16 18.30
C ARG A 22 -0.78 -3.89 17.13
N SER A 23 0.30 -4.64 17.38
CA SER A 23 1.08 -5.39 16.37
C SER A 23 0.23 -6.37 15.54
N ASN A 24 -0.81 -6.93 16.14
CA ASN A 24 -1.77 -7.83 15.47
C ASN A 24 -2.80 -7.11 14.58
N THR A 25 -2.76 -5.77 14.50
CA THR A 25 -3.64 -4.98 13.63
C THR A 25 -2.87 -4.44 12.42
N PRO A 26 -3.49 -4.38 11.23
CA PRO A 26 -2.83 -3.80 10.08
C PRO A 26 -2.65 -2.28 10.26
N PHE A 27 -1.43 -1.83 10.00
CA PHE A 27 -1.08 -0.42 9.97
C PHE A 27 -1.18 0.14 8.56
N LEU A 28 -1.59 1.40 8.47
CA LEU A 28 -1.56 2.17 7.24
C LEU A 28 -0.73 3.42 7.49
N PHE A 29 0.38 3.54 6.77
CA PHE A 29 1.24 4.74 6.82
C PHE A 29 1.12 5.53 5.54
N ALA A 30 1.17 6.86 5.66
CA ALA A 30 1.31 7.76 4.52
C ALA A 30 2.70 8.42 4.56
N ILE A 31 3.39 8.45 3.42
CA ILE A 31 4.68 9.13 3.26
C ILE A 31 4.45 10.65 3.23
N ARG A 32 5.18 11.40 4.06
CA ARG A 32 5.01 12.86 4.22
C ARG A 32 5.82 13.71 3.25
N SER A 33 6.95 13.19 2.76
CA SER A 33 7.95 13.96 2.00
C SER A 33 8.73 13.07 1.04
N GLY A 34 9.32 13.66 0.01
CA GLY A 34 10.06 12.95 -1.04
C GLY A 34 9.20 12.68 -2.28
N SER A 35 9.76 11.94 -3.24
CA SER A 35 9.11 11.57 -4.51
C SER A 35 7.83 10.76 -4.31
N ALA A 36 7.77 9.94 -3.26
CA ALA A 36 6.62 9.12 -2.93
C ALA A 36 5.63 9.81 -1.95
N LYS A 37 5.65 11.14 -1.82
CA LYS A 37 4.73 11.86 -0.93
C LYS A 37 3.27 11.51 -1.23
N GLY A 38 2.51 11.14 -0.20
CA GLY A 38 1.11 10.73 -0.34
C GLY A 38 0.92 9.27 -0.80
N LEU A 39 2.00 8.51 -0.98
CA LEU A 39 1.91 7.05 -1.06
C LEU A 39 1.49 6.51 0.30
N GLU A 40 0.48 5.65 0.27
CA GLU A 40 0.06 4.89 1.44
C GLU A 40 0.63 3.47 1.36
N ILE A 41 1.09 2.95 2.49
CA ILE A 41 1.64 1.59 2.60
C ILE A 41 0.88 0.88 3.70
N LYS A 42 0.27 -0.24 3.37
CA LYS A 42 -0.48 -1.09 4.29
C LYS A 42 0.37 -2.29 4.68
N GLY A 43 0.46 -2.58 5.96
CA GLY A 43 1.32 -3.66 6.43
C GLY A 43 1.12 -3.99 7.89
N GLN A 44 2.06 -4.74 8.46
CA GLN A 44 2.07 -5.15 9.85
C GLN A 44 3.40 -4.81 10.52
N MET A 45 3.34 -4.71 11.85
CA MET A 45 4.50 -4.49 12.70
C MET A 45 4.95 -5.82 13.29
N VAL A 46 6.23 -6.15 13.09
CA VAL A 46 6.86 -7.36 13.59
C VAL A 46 7.93 -6.97 14.60
N HIS A 47 7.85 -7.55 15.79
CA HIS A 47 8.86 -7.32 16.83
C HIS A 47 10.06 -8.23 16.61
N CYS A 48 11.26 -7.64 16.63
CA CYS A 48 12.53 -8.33 16.47
C CYS A 48 13.32 -8.25 17.79
N PRO A 49 13.07 -9.16 18.76
CA PRO A 49 13.59 -9.06 20.12
C PRO A 49 15.12 -9.09 20.20
N GLU A 50 15.79 -9.73 19.24
CA GLU A 50 17.26 -9.82 19.18
C GLU A 50 17.93 -8.46 18.98
N SER A 51 17.18 -7.49 18.45
CA SER A 51 17.65 -6.15 18.09
C SER A 51 16.90 -5.02 18.82
N ASP A 52 15.97 -5.38 19.72
CA ASP A 52 15.04 -4.45 20.38
C ASP A 52 14.39 -3.46 19.40
N SER A 53 13.91 -3.97 18.26
CA SER A 53 13.39 -3.17 17.17
C SER A 53 12.05 -3.67 16.62
N ILE A 54 11.35 -2.80 15.90
CA ILE A 54 10.11 -3.12 15.21
C ILE A 54 10.34 -2.98 13.71
N LEU A 55 10.14 -4.06 12.99
CA LEU A 55 10.14 -4.11 11.54
C LEU A 55 8.72 -3.89 11.02
N PHE A 56 8.54 -2.93 10.12
CA PHE A 56 7.30 -2.78 9.37
C PHE A 56 7.43 -3.49 8.02
N ILE A 57 6.52 -4.43 7.75
CA ILE A 57 6.45 -5.15 6.47
C ILE A 57 5.11 -4.85 5.83
N GLY A 58 5.10 -4.33 4.60
CA GLY A 58 3.86 -3.97 3.93
C GLY A 58 4.03 -3.68 2.45
N SER A 59 2.90 -3.48 1.80
CA SER A 59 2.76 -3.28 0.36
C SER A 59 2.07 -1.95 0.07
N PRO A 60 2.32 -1.31 -1.09
CA PRO A 60 1.60 -0.11 -1.51
C PRO A 60 0.08 -0.29 -1.43
N PHE A 61 -0.62 0.68 -0.84
CA PHE A 61 -2.07 0.67 -0.72
C PHE A 61 -2.68 1.56 -1.81
N ILE A 62 -3.06 0.96 -2.92
CA ILE A 62 -3.50 1.61 -4.16
C ILE A 62 -4.47 0.72 -4.94
N ASP A 63 -5.28 1.32 -5.80
CA ASP A 63 -6.39 0.65 -6.51
C ASP A 63 -6.09 0.34 -8.00
N GLY A 64 -4.83 0.41 -8.44
CA GLY A 64 -4.45 0.12 -9.83
C GLY A 64 -3.12 0.74 -10.26
N LEU A 65 -2.79 0.57 -11.55
CA LEU A 65 -1.55 1.08 -12.13
C LEU A 65 -1.48 2.61 -12.12
N GLU A 66 -2.60 3.29 -12.33
CA GLU A 66 -2.67 4.76 -12.25
C GLU A 66 -2.26 5.28 -10.86
N GLY A 67 -2.58 4.52 -9.80
CA GLY A 67 -2.18 4.83 -8.44
C GLY A 67 -0.66 4.73 -8.20
N LEU A 68 0.06 3.90 -8.96
CA LEU A 68 1.52 3.79 -8.94
C LEU A 68 2.17 4.93 -9.72
N THR A 69 1.75 5.13 -10.96
CA THR A 69 2.38 6.10 -11.86
C THR A 69 2.22 7.52 -11.36
N GLY A 70 1.06 7.86 -10.77
CA GLY A 70 0.84 9.15 -10.11
C GLY A 70 1.76 9.44 -8.91
N ARG A 71 2.51 8.44 -8.44
CA ARG A 71 3.45 8.52 -7.31
C ARG A 71 4.88 8.15 -7.69
N GLY A 72 5.17 8.02 -9.00
CA GLY A 72 6.50 7.70 -9.52
C GLY A 72 6.95 6.26 -9.24
N LEU A 73 6.02 5.36 -8.99
CA LEU A 73 6.27 3.92 -8.85
C LEU A 73 5.87 3.18 -10.11
N PHE A 74 6.50 2.03 -10.31
CA PHE A 74 6.18 1.08 -11.37
C PHE A 74 5.75 -0.25 -10.80
N ILE A 75 5.02 -1.04 -11.60
CA ILE A 75 4.61 -2.39 -11.19
C ILE A 75 5.82 -3.32 -10.93
N SER A 76 6.97 -3.03 -11.57
CA SER A 76 8.24 -3.72 -11.34
C SER A 76 8.81 -3.50 -9.95
N ASP A 77 8.42 -2.42 -9.26
CA ASP A 77 8.87 -2.13 -7.89
C ASP A 77 8.15 -3.00 -6.86
N ILE A 78 7.04 -3.64 -7.25
CA ILE A 78 6.33 -4.62 -6.42
C ILE A 78 6.90 -6.02 -6.70
N PRO A 79 7.45 -6.73 -5.69
CA PRO A 79 8.03 -8.04 -5.87
C PRO A 79 7.05 -9.05 -6.48
N ILE A 80 7.57 -10.02 -7.25
CA ILE A 80 6.74 -11.04 -7.92
C ILE A 80 5.96 -11.96 -6.96
N HIS A 81 6.40 -12.06 -5.70
CA HIS A 81 5.75 -12.88 -4.68
C HIS A 81 4.75 -12.08 -3.83
N ASP A 82 4.65 -10.77 -4.04
CA ASP A 82 3.67 -9.93 -3.35
C ASP A 82 2.33 -10.04 -4.08
N ALA A 83 1.33 -10.59 -3.39
CA ALA A 83 -0.02 -10.78 -3.93
C ALA A 83 -0.67 -9.46 -4.40
N THR A 84 -0.25 -8.31 -3.87
CA THR A 84 -0.74 -6.99 -4.30
C THR A 84 -0.50 -6.77 -5.80
N ARG A 85 0.61 -7.29 -6.34
CA ARG A 85 0.94 -7.21 -7.76
C ARG A 85 -0.12 -7.89 -8.63
N ASP A 86 -0.50 -9.11 -8.25
CA ASP A 86 -1.49 -9.89 -8.99
C ASP A 86 -2.87 -9.24 -8.91
N VAL A 87 -3.25 -8.74 -7.73
CA VAL A 87 -4.51 -8.00 -7.54
C VAL A 87 -4.60 -6.78 -8.45
N ILE A 88 -3.53 -5.98 -8.54
CA ILE A 88 -3.48 -4.82 -9.43
C ILE A 88 -3.65 -5.26 -10.89
N LEU A 89 -2.91 -6.28 -11.35
CA LEU A 89 -2.97 -6.75 -12.72
C LEU A 89 -4.35 -7.31 -13.11
N VAL A 90 -4.97 -8.07 -12.20
CA VAL A 90 -6.36 -8.55 -12.38
C VAL A 90 -7.34 -7.39 -12.48
N GLY A 91 -7.16 -6.36 -11.65
CA GLY A 91 -7.99 -5.15 -11.71
C GLY A 91 -7.89 -4.42 -13.05
N GLU A 92 -6.69 -4.29 -13.60
CA GLU A 92 -6.50 -3.67 -14.92
C GLU A 92 -7.07 -4.51 -16.06
N GLN A 93 -6.92 -5.84 -16.00
CA GLN A 93 -7.55 -6.75 -16.97
C GLN A 93 -9.07 -6.62 -16.96
N ALA A 94 -9.69 -6.50 -15.79
CA ALA A 94 -11.12 -6.30 -15.67
C ALA A 94 -11.56 -4.96 -16.28
N ARG A 95 -10.84 -3.87 -16.03
CA ARG A 95 -11.13 -2.55 -16.62
C ARG A 95 -11.02 -2.56 -18.15
N ALA A 96 -9.99 -3.21 -18.69
CA ALA A 96 -9.80 -3.34 -20.13
C ALA A 96 -10.95 -4.12 -20.79
N GLN A 97 -11.41 -5.20 -20.15
CA GLN A 97 -12.57 -5.97 -20.63
C GLN A 97 -13.85 -5.13 -20.60
N VAL A 98 -14.14 -4.45 -19.49
CA VAL A 98 -15.32 -3.55 -19.39
C VAL A 98 -15.29 -2.51 -20.51
N GLY A 99 -14.15 -1.86 -20.76
CA GLY A 99 -13.98 -0.89 -21.84
C GLY A 99 -14.35 -1.45 -23.22
N GLN A 100 -13.97 -2.70 -23.52
CA GLN A 100 -14.32 -3.36 -24.77
C GLN A 100 -15.84 -3.58 -24.92
N PHE A 101 -16.55 -3.91 -23.83
CA PHE A 101 -18.00 -4.05 -23.87
C PHE A 101 -18.71 -2.72 -24.14
N VAL A 102 -18.31 -1.62 -23.48
CA VAL A 102 -18.96 -0.31 -23.68
C VAL A 102 -18.74 0.22 -25.10
N SER A 103 -17.55 0.02 -25.67
CA SER A 103 -17.28 0.40 -27.07
C SER A 103 -18.08 -0.42 -28.07
N ALA A 104 -18.36 -1.69 -27.78
CA ALA A 104 -19.19 -2.54 -28.63
C ALA A 104 -20.68 -2.16 -28.61
N GLU A 105 -21.17 -1.62 -27.50
CA GLU A 105 -22.56 -1.13 -27.36
C GLU A 105 -22.76 0.27 -27.95
N SER A 106 -21.76 1.16 -27.84
CA SER A 106 -21.83 2.52 -28.40
C SER A 106 -21.75 2.57 -29.93
N GLY A 107 -21.45 1.46 -30.59
CA GLY A 107 -21.41 1.32 -32.06
C GLY A 107 -22.70 0.76 -32.68
N ARG A 108 -23.80 0.67 -31.91
CA ARG A 108 -25.13 0.29 -32.39
C ARG A 108 -26.12 1.44 -32.35
#